data_AF-A0A7M1UQ04-F1
#
_entry.id   AF-A0A7M1UQ04-F1
#
_cell.length_a   1.000
_cell.length_b   1.000
_cell.length_c   1.000
_cell.angle_alpha   90.00
_cell.angle_beta   90.00
_cell.angle_gamma   90.00
#
_symmetry.space_group_name_H-M   'P 1'
#
loop_
_entity.id
_entity.type
_entity.pdbx_description
1 polymer ?
#
loop_
_entity_poly.entity_id
_entity_poly.type
_entity_poly.pdbx_seq_one_letter_code
_entity_poly.pdbx_strand_id
1 'polypeptide(L)'
;MPTNLPAEAKAKWIKVMEAKTPEEKIAAIEEFLSSVPKHKGTENLRHWASRRLAELREELEQKKRRRTGGGITFFIEKEGSAQICVIGLPNTGKSLLVNKLTGAKTVVADYEFSTTFPVPGMLRYEDVLLQLVDTPPLSPGSKLLSKIIGLARNADALLIVLDATKDVLEQFTVVKEILEEEGILLTKPRGRVVLETYRSGKSGIRVTLMGRLINATSEDVRKLLESYKIYNAHVKIYGEVTIDDVEQAIFENITYKPSILFINKADAHNPDDSVVKELGSRFNGPILVGSAKTGLGLDKIGAEIFRYLELVRVYTKAPNAPPSHKPLVLRKGATIYDVAISIHKDFVEKFQYARVWGSSSKYPGERVGLDHVVEDKDVVEIHIRG
;
A
#
# COMPACT_ATOMS: atom_id res chain seq x y z
N MET A 1 -0.90 -23.45 13.75
CA MET A 1 -1.45 -24.44 12.78
C MET A 1 -2.90 -24.65 13.11
N PRO A 2 -3.80 -24.66 12.11
CA PRO A 2 -5.20 -24.97 12.35
C PRO A 2 -5.34 -26.28 13.11
N THR A 3 -6.15 -26.25 14.17
CA THR A 3 -6.35 -27.38 15.10
C THR A 3 -6.85 -28.63 14.38
N ASN A 4 -7.50 -28.46 13.23
CA ASN A 4 -8.09 -29.51 12.38
C ASN A 4 -7.16 -30.09 11.29
N LEU A 5 -5.85 -29.82 11.29
CA LEU A 5 -4.97 -30.48 10.31
C LEU A 5 -4.77 -31.98 10.62
N PRO A 6 -4.92 -32.87 9.62
CA PRO A 6 -4.49 -34.27 9.73
C PRO A 6 -3.01 -34.37 10.11
N ALA A 7 -2.63 -35.41 10.86
CA ALA A 7 -1.25 -35.64 11.28
C ALA A 7 -0.27 -35.70 10.09
N GLU A 8 -0.71 -36.28 8.97
CA GLU A 8 0.04 -36.32 7.72
C GLU A 8 0.32 -34.91 7.16
N ALA A 9 -0.69 -34.05 7.15
CA ALA A 9 -0.55 -32.67 6.70
C ALA A 9 0.37 -31.86 7.61
N LYS A 10 0.34 -32.10 8.94
CA LYS A 10 1.28 -31.48 9.89
C LYS A 10 2.73 -31.88 9.62
N ALA A 11 2.97 -33.16 9.33
CA ALA A 11 4.31 -33.65 8.99
C ALA A 11 4.84 -33.01 7.69
N LYS A 12 3.99 -32.92 6.66
CA LYS A 12 4.35 -32.27 5.39
C LYS A 12 4.57 -30.75 5.55
N TRP A 13 3.83 -30.09 6.45
CA TRP A 13 4.08 -28.68 6.78
C TRP A 13 5.46 -28.46 7.44
N ILE A 14 5.90 -29.37 8.30
CA ILE A 14 7.24 -29.29 8.90
C ILE A 14 8.31 -29.30 7.81
N LYS A 15 8.18 -30.18 6.79
CA LYS A 15 9.08 -30.17 5.64
C LYS A 15 9.10 -28.82 4.90
N VAL A 16 7.93 -28.16 4.75
CA VAL A 16 7.83 -26.83 4.12
C VAL A 16 8.64 -25.78 4.90
N MET A 17 8.58 -25.83 6.23
CA MET A 17 9.30 -24.89 7.09
C MET A 17 10.81 -25.14 7.13
N GLU A 18 11.22 -26.41 7.07
CA GLU A 18 12.63 -26.82 7.10
C GLU A 18 13.34 -26.67 5.75
N ALA A 19 12.59 -26.66 4.63
CA ALA A 19 13.11 -26.52 3.28
C ALA A 19 13.94 -25.23 3.11
N LYS A 20 15.17 -25.39 2.65
CA LYS A 20 16.17 -24.31 2.56
C LYS A 20 16.27 -23.73 1.15
N THR A 21 16.09 -24.56 0.13
CA THR A 21 16.15 -24.13 -1.27
C THR A 21 14.74 -23.85 -1.83
N PRO A 22 14.59 -22.94 -2.80
CA PRO A 22 13.31 -22.72 -3.47
C PRO A 22 12.71 -24.01 -4.07
N GLU A 23 13.55 -24.88 -4.62
CA GLU A 23 13.19 -26.16 -5.21
C GLU A 23 12.63 -27.15 -4.17
N GLU A 24 13.35 -27.33 -3.05
CA GLU A 24 12.87 -28.15 -1.92
C GLU A 24 11.54 -27.62 -1.38
N LYS A 25 11.42 -26.29 -1.33
CA LYS A 25 10.25 -25.62 -0.76
C LYS A 25 9.02 -25.77 -1.66
N ILE A 26 9.19 -25.74 -2.98
CA ILE A 26 8.13 -26.05 -3.95
C ILE A 26 7.63 -27.48 -3.77
N ALA A 27 8.56 -28.46 -3.76
CA ALA A 27 8.19 -29.86 -3.61
C ALA A 27 7.47 -30.13 -2.29
N ALA A 28 7.98 -29.58 -1.19
CA ALA A 28 7.35 -29.70 0.12
C ALA A 28 5.96 -29.06 0.16
N ILE A 29 5.76 -27.91 -0.50
CA ILE A 29 4.46 -27.23 -0.55
C ILE A 29 3.44 -28.01 -1.39
N GLU A 30 3.87 -28.63 -2.50
CA GLU A 30 3.02 -29.49 -3.32
C GLU A 30 2.56 -30.74 -2.55
N GLU A 31 3.50 -31.43 -1.90
CA GLU A 31 3.19 -32.56 -1.01
C GLU A 31 2.20 -32.12 0.06
N PHE A 32 2.46 -30.98 0.69
CA PHE A 32 1.60 -30.42 1.72
C PHE A 32 0.19 -30.15 1.19
N LEU A 33 0.03 -29.39 0.11
CA LEU A 33 -1.26 -29.06 -0.49
C LEU A 33 -2.08 -30.30 -0.86
N SER A 34 -1.43 -31.39 -1.26
CA SER A 34 -2.11 -32.66 -1.58
C SER A 34 -2.80 -33.30 -0.37
N SER A 35 -2.31 -33.02 0.84
CA SER A 35 -2.75 -33.64 2.10
C SER A 35 -3.68 -32.77 2.95
N VAL A 36 -3.86 -31.49 2.59
CA VAL A 36 -4.65 -30.55 3.39
C VAL A 36 -6.12 -30.61 2.98
N PRO A 37 -7.06 -30.86 3.91
CA PRO A 37 -8.50 -30.86 3.64
C PRO A 37 -8.98 -29.53 3.05
N LYS A 38 -10.03 -29.56 2.22
CA LYS A 38 -10.65 -28.36 1.64
C LYS A 38 -11.86 -27.92 2.48
N HIS A 39 -11.64 -27.21 3.57
CA HIS A 39 -12.71 -26.67 4.41
C HIS A 39 -12.30 -25.32 5.03
N LYS A 40 -13.25 -24.57 5.59
CA LYS A 40 -13.05 -23.21 6.14
C LYS A 40 -11.86 -23.08 7.09
N GLY A 41 -11.61 -24.08 7.94
CA GLY A 41 -10.48 -24.06 8.89
C GLY A 41 -9.07 -24.21 8.29
N THR A 42 -8.94 -24.56 7.00
CA THR A 42 -7.64 -24.76 6.32
C THR A 42 -7.48 -23.84 5.12
N GLU A 43 -8.44 -22.97 4.89
CA GLU A 43 -8.55 -22.10 3.72
C GLU A 43 -7.33 -21.17 3.64
N ASN A 44 -7.09 -20.37 4.67
CA ASN A 44 -5.93 -19.44 4.75
C ASN A 44 -4.59 -20.15 4.52
N LEU A 45 -4.41 -21.32 5.13
CA LEU A 45 -3.20 -22.12 5.02
C LEU A 45 -3.00 -22.67 3.59
N ARG A 46 -4.08 -23.06 2.91
CA ARG A 46 -4.04 -23.50 1.51
C ARG A 46 -3.82 -22.33 0.56
N HIS A 47 -4.46 -21.18 0.78
CA HIS A 47 -4.23 -19.97 0.00
C HIS A 47 -2.77 -19.53 0.10
N TRP A 48 -2.22 -19.51 1.32
CA TRP A 48 -0.80 -19.25 1.53
C TRP A 48 0.09 -20.24 0.78
N ALA A 49 -0.18 -21.53 0.92
CA ALA A 49 0.63 -22.57 0.28
C ALA A 49 0.56 -22.48 -1.25
N SER A 50 -0.63 -22.29 -1.83
CA SER A 50 -0.80 -22.12 -3.27
C SER A 50 -0.14 -20.84 -3.80
N ARG A 51 -0.28 -19.72 -3.08
CA ARG A 51 0.40 -18.45 -3.43
C ARG A 51 1.91 -18.60 -3.35
N ARG A 52 2.42 -19.16 -2.25
CA ARG A 52 3.86 -19.35 -2.03
C ARG A 52 4.46 -20.29 -3.06
N LEU A 53 3.73 -21.33 -3.45
CA LEU A 53 4.10 -22.21 -4.55
C LEU A 53 4.21 -21.44 -5.88
N ALA A 54 3.23 -20.60 -6.19
CA ALA A 54 3.22 -19.78 -7.40
C ALA A 54 4.40 -18.78 -7.41
N GLU A 55 4.64 -18.08 -6.30
CA GLU A 55 5.76 -17.15 -6.13
C GLU A 55 7.12 -17.85 -6.30
N LEU A 56 7.33 -18.99 -5.65
CA LEU A 56 8.60 -19.72 -5.74
C LEU A 56 8.82 -20.28 -7.14
N ARG A 57 7.77 -20.75 -7.81
CA ARG A 57 7.82 -21.17 -9.21
C ARG A 57 8.15 -19.99 -10.12
N GLU A 58 7.52 -18.83 -9.91
CA GLU A 58 7.82 -17.61 -10.67
C GLU A 58 9.26 -17.14 -10.39
N GLU A 59 9.74 -17.18 -9.15
CA GLU A 59 11.12 -16.81 -8.79
C GLU A 59 12.15 -17.75 -9.44
N LEU A 60 11.89 -19.06 -9.48
CA LEU A 60 12.74 -20.02 -10.20
C LEU A 60 12.70 -19.81 -11.70
N GLU A 61 11.52 -19.54 -12.26
CA GLU A 61 11.37 -19.24 -13.68
C GLU A 61 12.05 -17.91 -14.04
N GLN A 62 11.98 -16.89 -13.17
CA GLN A 62 12.69 -15.62 -13.31
C GLN A 62 14.20 -15.79 -13.12
N LYS A 63 14.68 -16.64 -12.21
CA LYS A 63 16.12 -16.98 -12.08
C LYS A 63 16.63 -17.71 -13.33
N LYS A 64 15.82 -18.60 -13.90
CA LYS A 64 16.11 -19.25 -15.19
C LYS A 64 16.12 -18.23 -16.33
N ARG A 65 15.14 -17.32 -16.41
CA ARG A 65 15.07 -16.22 -17.39
C ARG A 65 16.17 -15.17 -17.19
N ARG A 66 16.63 -14.88 -15.97
CA ARG A 66 17.77 -14.00 -15.70
C ARG A 66 19.09 -14.57 -16.22
N ARG A 67 19.20 -15.90 -16.34
CA ARG A 67 20.33 -16.56 -17.03
C ARG A 67 20.23 -16.49 -18.56
N THR A 68 19.07 -16.14 -19.12
CA THR A 68 18.83 -16.04 -20.58
C THR A 68 18.37 -14.67 -21.07
N GLY A 69 18.30 -13.66 -20.19
CA GLY A 69 17.90 -12.28 -20.52
C GLY A 69 16.43 -11.96 -20.22
N GLY A 70 16.22 -10.91 -19.39
CA GLY A 70 15.09 -9.98 -19.50
C GLY A 70 13.70 -10.44 -19.04
N GLY A 71 13.51 -10.71 -17.75
CA GLY A 71 12.16 -10.67 -17.17
C GLY A 71 11.65 -9.22 -17.08
N ILE A 72 10.45 -8.92 -17.61
CA ILE A 72 9.80 -7.62 -17.46
C ILE A 72 9.53 -7.35 -15.97
N THR A 73 10.14 -6.32 -15.39
CA THR A 73 9.85 -5.85 -14.03
C THR A 73 9.02 -4.57 -14.09
N PHE A 74 7.97 -4.49 -13.27
CA PHE A 74 7.20 -3.26 -13.09
C PHE A 74 7.76 -2.55 -11.85
N PHE A 75 8.83 -1.79 -12.05
CA PHE A 75 9.38 -0.91 -11.02
C PHE A 75 9.30 0.52 -11.54
N ILE A 76 8.54 1.36 -10.84
CA ILE A 76 8.42 2.78 -11.10
C ILE A 76 8.89 3.49 -9.84
N GLU A 77 9.96 4.29 -9.97
CA GLU A 77 10.45 5.11 -8.89
C GLU A 77 9.39 6.13 -8.47
N LYS A 78 9.26 6.33 -7.16
CA LYS A 78 8.33 7.32 -6.62
C LYS A 78 8.83 8.70 -6.95
N GLU A 79 8.01 9.46 -7.65
CA GLU A 79 8.26 10.86 -7.97
C GLU A 79 7.17 11.76 -7.39
N GLY A 80 7.50 13.04 -7.23
CA GLY A 80 6.59 14.00 -6.62
C GLY A 80 6.34 13.71 -5.14
N SER A 81 5.13 14.03 -4.69
CA SER A 81 4.76 14.05 -3.27
C SER A 81 4.02 12.80 -2.80
N ALA A 82 3.42 12.05 -3.73
CA ALA A 82 2.83 10.74 -3.49
C ALA A 82 2.68 10.00 -4.82
N GLN A 83 2.82 8.67 -4.78
CA GLN A 83 2.54 7.79 -5.91
C GLN A 83 1.18 7.10 -5.72
N ILE A 84 0.29 7.22 -6.70
CA ILE A 84 -1.06 6.67 -6.69
C ILE A 84 -1.17 5.65 -7.80
N CYS A 85 -1.45 4.39 -7.44
CA CYS A 85 -1.66 3.33 -8.41
C CYS A 85 -3.11 3.34 -8.89
N VAL A 86 -3.34 3.51 -10.19
CA VAL A 86 -4.68 3.55 -10.79
C VAL A 86 -5.07 2.15 -11.25
N ILE A 87 -6.06 1.56 -10.59
CA ILE A 87 -6.46 0.16 -10.79
C ILE A 87 -7.95 0.04 -11.10
N GLY A 88 -8.35 -1.07 -11.71
CA GLY A 88 -9.74 -1.31 -12.09
C GLY A 88 -9.86 -2.31 -13.23
N LEU A 89 -11.07 -2.85 -13.39
CA LEU A 89 -11.38 -3.86 -14.41
C LEU A 89 -11.15 -3.35 -15.84
N PRO A 90 -11.13 -4.22 -16.86
CA PRO A 90 -11.05 -3.79 -18.26
C PRO A 90 -12.12 -2.77 -18.64
N ASN A 91 -11.74 -1.82 -19.51
CA ASN A 91 -12.65 -0.83 -20.12
C ASN A 91 -13.34 0.15 -19.14
N THR A 92 -12.84 0.29 -17.91
CA THR A 92 -13.27 1.29 -16.91
C THR A 92 -12.79 2.72 -17.21
N GLY A 93 -11.85 2.89 -18.14
CA GLY A 93 -11.36 4.21 -18.58
C GLY A 93 -10.16 4.76 -17.79
N LYS A 94 -9.37 3.89 -17.13
CA LYS A 94 -8.15 4.24 -16.37
C LYS A 94 -7.16 5.11 -17.17
N SER A 95 -6.73 4.63 -18.33
CA SER A 95 -5.75 5.35 -19.16
C SER A 95 -6.26 6.72 -19.60
N LEU A 96 -7.53 6.80 -20.01
CA LEU A 96 -8.16 8.08 -20.35
C LEU A 96 -8.17 9.04 -19.15
N LEU A 97 -8.49 8.54 -17.95
CA LEU A 97 -8.49 9.32 -16.72
C LEU A 97 -7.09 9.86 -16.40
N VAL A 98 -6.07 9.00 -16.42
CA VAL A 98 -4.67 9.40 -16.16
C VAL A 98 -4.20 10.44 -17.17
N ASN A 99 -4.47 10.24 -18.46
CA ASN A 99 -4.12 11.19 -19.51
C ASN A 99 -4.76 12.56 -19.29
N LYS A 100 -6.05 12.57 -18.93
CA LYS A 100 -6.81 13.80 -18.71
C LYS A 100 -6.31 14.57 -17.48
N LEU A 101 -5.98 13.86 -16.41
CA LEU A 101 -5.51 14.45 -15.15
C LEU A 101 -4.07 14.97 -15.22
N THR A 102 -3.21 14.30 -15.98
CA THR A 102 -1.77 14.61 -16.00
C THR A 102 -1.40 15.58 -17.13
N GLY A 103 -2.31 15.80 -18.08
CA GLY A 103 -2.02 16.55 -19.30
C GLY A 103 -0.95 15.87 -20.17
N ALA A 104 -0.50 14.67 -19.79
CA ALA A 104 0.38 13.87 -20.61
C ALA A 104 -0.39 13.57 -21.90
N LYS A 105 0.14 14.09 -23.01
CA LYS A 105 0.00 13.35 -24.26
C LYS A 105 0.68 12.02 -23.95
N THR A 106 -0.08 10.99 -23.58
CA THR A 106 0.33 9.67 -24.07
C THR A 106 0.60 9.93 -25.53
N VAL A 107 1.86 9.78 -25.93
CA VAL A 107 2.07 9.23 -27.25
C VAL A 107 1.18 8.01 -27.20
N VAL A 108 0.01 8.12 -27.83
CA VAL A 108 -0.68 6.95 -28.35
C VAL A 108 0.35 6.46 -29.33
N ALA A 109 1.34 5.74 -28.82
CA ALA A 109 2.22 4.97 -29.65
C ALA A 109 1.23 4.05 -30.31
N ASP A 110 1.17 4.13 -31.64
CA ASP A 110 0.28 3.40 -32.54
C ASP A 110 0.48 1.89 -32.39
N TYR A 111 0.12 1.39 -31.22
CA TYR A 111 0.03 0.01 -30.86
C TYR A 111 -1.30 -0.10 -30.12
N GLU A 112 -2.28 -0.66 -30.82
CA GLU A 112 -3.24 -1.55 -30.18
C GLU A 112 -2.46 -2.33 -29.08
N PHE A 113 -3.00 -2.43 -27.85
CA PHE A 113 -2.35 -3.06 -26.67
C PHE A 113 -1.44 -2.20 -25.76
N SER A 114 -1.68 -0.88 -25.62
CA SER A 114 -0.93 0.00 -24.69
C SER A 114 -0.99 -0.35 -23.19
N THR A 115 -1.77 -1.36 -22.77
CA THR A 115 -1.85 -1.85 -21.39
C THR A 115 -0.96 -3.07 -21.13
N THR A 116 0.27 -3.07 -21.64
CA THR A 116 1.23 -4.14 -21.34
C THR A 116 2.23 -3.73 -20.25
N PHE A 117 2.39 -2.43 -19.99
CA PHE A 117 3.29 -1.86 -18.99
C PHE A 117 2.62 -0.69 -18.26
N PRO A 118 2.97 -0.45 -16.97
CA PRO A 118 2.47 0.68 -16.23
C PRO A 118 3.07 2.00 -16.74
N VAL A 119 2.26 3.06 -16.79
CA VAL A 119 2.68 4.38 -17.30
C VAL A 119 2.51 5.44 -16.21
N PRO A 120 3.58 6.09 -15.74
CA PRO A 120 3.48 7.20 -14.80
C PRO A 120 3.06 8.49 -15.51
N GLY A 121 2.30 9.33 -14.82
CA GLY A 121 1.98 10.70 -15.23
C GLY A 121 1.80 11.61 -14.03
N MET A 122 2.16 12.89 -14.16
CA MET A 122 2.17 13.83 -13.04
C MET A 122 0.88 14.67 -13.02
N LEU A 123 0.04 14.45 -12.02
CA LEU A 123 -1.10 15.30 -11.70
C LEU A 123 -0.61 16.50 -10.89
N ARG A 124 -0.84 17.71 -11.40
CA ARG A 124 -0.61 18.94 -10.64
C ARG A 124 -1.84 19.27 -9.81
N TYR A 125 -1.67 19.35 -8.50
CA TYR A 125 -2.69 19.85 -7.57
C TYR A 125 -2.09 21.01 -6.78
N GLU A 126 -2.58 22.22 -7.03
CA GLU A 126 -1.98 23.47 -6.53
C GLU A 126 -0.47 23.52 -6.86
N ASP A 127 0.38 23.59 -5.84
CA ASP A 127 1.84 23.61 -5.91
C ASP A 127 2.49 22.23 -5.67
N VAL A 128 1.68 21.17 -5.65
CA VAL A 128 2.08 19.79 -5.39
C VAL A 128 1.97 18.95 -6.66
N LEU A 129 2.89 17.99 -6.83
CA LEU A 129 2.87 17.03 -7.91
C LEU A 129 2.58 15.64 -7.36
N LEU A 130 1.51 15.01 -7.84
CA LEU A 130 1.08 13.65 -7.48
C LEU A 130 1.34 12.73 -8.68
N GLN A 131 2.11 11.67 -8.49
CA GLN A 131 2.41 10.71 -9.56
C GLN A 131 1.28 9.69 -9.67
N LEU A 132 0.52 9.73 -10.75
CA LEU A 132 -0.47 8.70 -11.08
C LEU A 132 0.20 7.61 -11.92
N VAL A 133 0.02 6.35 -11.56
CA VAL A 133 0.52 5.21 -12.32
C VAL A 133 -0.66 4.50 -12.97
N ASP A 134 -0.84 4.68 -14.28
CA ASP A 134 -1.80 3.89 -15.04
C ASP A 134 -1.33 2.45 -15.10
N THR A 135 -2.21 1.50 -14.77
CA THR A 135 -1.86 0.08 -14.76
C THR A 135 -2.67 -0.71 -15.78
N PRO A 136 -2.13 -1.85 -16.25
CA PRO A 136 -2.94 -2.82 -16.99
C PRO A 136 -4.22 -3.20 -16.22
N PRO A 137 -5.27 -3.67 -16.93
CA PRO A 137 -6.51 -4.06 -16.28
C PRO A 137 -6.31 -5.11 -15.18
N LEU A 138 -7.03 -4.93 -14.08
CA LEU A 138 -7.13 -5.93 -13.04
C LEU A 138 -8.09 -7.02 -13.51
N SER A 139 -7.55 -8.20 -13.83
CA SER A 139 -8.34 -9.37 -14.26
C SER A 139 -7.87 -10.62 -13.52
N PRO A 140 -8.79 -11.41 -12.92
CA PRO A 140 -8.44 -12.70 -12.32
C PRO A 140 -7.71 -13.61 -13.32
N GLY A 141 -6.63 -14.26 -12.89
CA GLY A 141 -5.84 -15.16 -13.75
C GLY A 141 -4.91 -14.47 -14.75
N SER A 142 -4.81 -13.14 -14.74
CA SER A 142 -3.83 -12.41 -15.55
C SER A 142 -2.40 -12.73 -15.12
N LYS A 143 -1.51 -13.02 -16.08
CA LYS A 143 -0.07 -13.18 -15.82
C LYS A 143 0.61 -11.90 -15.32
N LEU A 144 -0.08 -10.76 -15.38
CA LEU A 144 0.42 -9.47 -14.89
C LEU A 144 -0.08 -9.15 -13.47
N LEU A 145 -0.99 -9.95 -12.90
CA LEU A 145 -1.62 -9.66 -11.61
C LEU A 145 -0.57 -9.47 -10.52
N SER A 146 0.36 -10.42 -10.35
CA SER A 146 1.43 -10.34 -9.34
C SER A 146 2.25 -9.04 -9.45
N LYS A 147 2.47 -8.54 -10.67
CA LYS A 147 3.21 -7.30 -10.93
C LYS A 147 2.40 -6.05 -10.61
N ILE A 148 1.10 -6.05 -10.94
CA ILE A 148 0.18 -4.95 -10.59
C ILE A 148 0.04 -4.86 -9.07
N ILE A 149 -0.07 -6.00 -8.39
CA ILE A 149 -0.07 -6.08 -6.93
C ILE A 149 1.22 -5.52 -6.35
N GLY A 150 2.39 -5.84 -6.93
CA GLY A 150 3.66 -5.23 -6.55
C GLY A 150 3.66 -3.70 -6.62
N LEU A 151 3.12 -3.12 -7.69
CA LEU A 151 2.96 -1.66 -7.83
C LEU A 151 2.00 -1.10 -6.78
N ALA A 152 0.83 -1.72 -6.63
CA ALA A 152 -0.19 -1.31 -5.65
C ALA A 152 0.34 -1.35 -4.21
N ARG A 153 1.18 -2.33 -3.88
CA ARG A 153 1.87 -2.46 -2.59
C ARG A 153 2.92 -1.38 -2.35
N ASN A 154 3.58 -0.90 -3.39
CA ASN A 154 4.59 0.15 -3.27
C ASN A 154 3.98 1.55 -3.26
N ALA A 155 2.85 1.75 -3.93
CA ALA A 155 2.15 3.04 -3.99
C ALA A 155 1.70 3.55 -2.61
N ASP A 156 1.53 4.87 -2.49
CA ASP A 156 1.04 5.53 -1.28
C ASP A 156 -0.47 5.42 -1.12
N ALA A 157 -1.21 5.37 -2.23
CA ALA A 157 -2.64 5.15 -2.30
C ALA A 157 -3.05 4.42 -3.59
N LEU A 158 -4.30 3.95 -3.61
CA LEU A 158 -4.95 3.37 -4.78
C LEU A 158 -6.08 4.28 -5.27
N LEU A 159 -6.17 4.49 -6.58
CA LEU A 159 -7.35 5.05 -7.23
C LEU A 159 -8.05 3.92 -7.99
N ILE A 160 -9.15 3.43 -7.42
CA ILE A 160 -9.94 2.34 -8.01
C ILE A 160 -11.00 2.94 -8.92
N VAL A 161 -10.90 2.63 -10.22
CA VAL A 161 -11.80 3.14 -11.25
C VAL A 161 -12.89 2.10 -11.53
N LEU A 162 -14.15 2.51 -11.38
CA LEU A 162 -15.35 1.72 -11.65
C LEU A 162 -16.11 2.32 -12.83
N ASP A 163 -16.81 1.48 -13.60
CA ASP A 163 -17.61 1.92 -14.75
C ASP A 163 -19.08 2.12 -14.34
N ALA A 164 -19.60 3.35 -14.43
CA ALA A 164 -20.98 3.67 -14.10
C ALA A 164 -22.00 3.00 -15.03
N THR A 165 -21.63 2.64 -16.26
CA THR A 165 -22.56 2.00 -17.20
C THR A 165 -22.75 0.50 -16.94
N LYS A 166 -22.16 -0.01 -15.86
CA LYS A 166 -22.20 -1.40 -15.42
C LYS A 166 -22.54 -1.44 -13.93
N ASP A 167 -22.76 -2.63 -13.38
CA ASP A 167 -22.98 -2.79 -11.94
C ASP A 167 -21.74 -2.34 -11.15
N VAL A 168 -21.84 -1.22 -10.46
CA VAL A 168 -20.74 -0.62 -9.69
C VAL A 168 -20.45 -1.45 -8.43
N LEU A 169 -21.47 -2.04 -7.80
CA LEU A 169 -21.34 -2.82 -6.57
C LEU A 169 -20.64 -4.16 -6.85
N GLU A 170 -21.02 -4.81 -7.94
CA GLU A 170 -20.36 -6.05 -8.40
C GLU A 170 -18.90 -5.78 -8.76
N GLN A 171 -18.62 -4.73 -9.56
CA GLN A 171 -17.25 -4.37 -9.92
C GLN A 171 -16.39 -4.08 -8.69
N PHE A 172 -16.91 -3.34 -7.71
CA PHE A 172 -16.19 -3.08 -6.47
C PHE A 172 -15.92 -4.36 -5.69
N THR A 173 -16.90 -5.26 -5.60
CA THR A 173 -16.76 -6.55 -4.91
C THR A 173 -15.64 -7.38 -5.52
N VAL A 174 -15.64 -7.52 -6.86
CA VAL A 174 -14.59 -8.25 -7.59
C VAL A 174 -13.21 -7.62 -7.38
N VAL A 175 -13.09 -6.29 -7.51
CA VAL A 175 -11.80 -5.61 -7.30
C VAL A 175 -11.31 -5.78 -5.86
N LYS A 176 -12.21 -5.66 -4.88
CA LYS A 176 -11.90 -5.84 -3.47
C LYS A 176 -11.40 -7.25 -3.19
N GLU A 177 -12.10 -8.28 -3.67
CA GLU A 177 -11.71 -9.68 -3.50
C GLU A 177 -10.31 -9.94 -4.07
N ILE A 178 -10.03 -9.49 -5.30
CA ILE A 178 -8.70 -9.66 -5.92
C ILE A 178 -7.60 -9.01 -5.06
N LEU A 179 -7.83 -7.81 -4.53
CA LEU A 179 -6.83 -7.09 -3.73
C LEU A 179 -6.64 -7.73 -2.36
N GLU A 180 -7.71 -8.13 -1.69
CA GLU A 180 -7.67 -8.74 -0.37
C GLU A 180 -7.06 -10.16 -0.41
N GLU A 181 -7.39 -10.98 -1.41
CA GLU A 181 -6.72 -12.28 -1.67
C GLU A 181 -5.21 -12.08 -1.89
N GLU A 182 -4.84 -10.98 -2.53
CA GLU A 182 -3.46 -10.60 -2.77
C GLU A 182 -2.83 -9.87 -1.59
N GLY A 183 -3.51 -9.75 -0.45
CA GLY A 183 -3.00 -9.20 0.82
C GLY A 183 -2.92 -7.67 0.87
N ILE A 184 -3.75 -6.98 0.09
CA ILE A 184 -3.94 -5.52 0.13
C ILE A 184 -5.33 -5.24 0.71
N LEU A 185 -5.36 -4.69 1.93
CA LEU A 185 -6.60 -4.27 2.58
C LEU A 185 -7.00 -2.87 2.13
N LEU A 186 -8.27 -2.68 1.78
CA LEU A 186 -8.85 -1.38 1.43
C LEU A 186 -9.46 -0.65 2.63
N THR A 187 -9.69 -1.38 3.72
CA THR A 187 -10.22 -0.83 4.98
C THR A 187 -9.10 -0.75 5.99
N LYS A 188 -9.00 0.39 6.70
CA LYS A 188 -7.99 0.57 7.75
C LYS A 188 -8.28 -0.44 8.85
N PRO A 189 -7.37 -1.42 9.10
CA PRO A 189 -7.62 -2.40 10.13
C PRO A 189 -7.59 -1.70 11.50
N ARG A 190 -8.39 -2.19 12.45
CA ARG A 190 -8.47 -1.64 13.82
C ARG A 190 -7.14 -1.79 14.58
N GLY A 191 -6.27 -2.65 14.08
CA GLY A 191 -4.90 -2.77 14.51
C GLY A 191 -4.03 -3.35 13.41
N ARG A 192 -2.71 -3.32 13.62
CA ARG A 192 -1.74 -3.92 12.69
C ARG A 192 -0.77 -4.79 13.47
N VAL A 193 -0.37 -5.89 12.85
CA VAL A 193 0.67 -6.78 13.36
C VAL A 193 1.89 -6.63 12.47
N VAL A 194 3.00 -6.20 13.06
CA VAL A 194 4.30 -6.18 12.39
C VAL A 194 5.11 -7.34 12.94
N LEU A 195 5.44 -8.30 12.09
CA LEU A 195 6.19 -9.49 12.44
C LEU A 195 7.59 -9.43 11.84
N GLU A 196 8.59 -9.21 12.68
CA GLU A 196 10.01 -9.20 12.30
C GLU A 196 10.65 -10.52 12.75
N THR A 197 10.99 -11.40 11.80
CA THR A 197 11.66 -12.68 12.10
C THR A 197 13.18 -12.54 11.99
N TYR A 198 13.91 -13.18 12.91
CA TYR A 198 15.38 -13.15 12.92
C TYR A 198 15.94 -14.53 12.57
N ARG A 199 16.94 -14.55 11.67
CA ARG A 199 17.58 -15.80 11.21
C ARG A 199 18.55 -16.40 12.24
N SER A 200 19.13 -15.58 13.12
CA SER A 200 19.97 -16.01 14.26
C SER A 200 20.26 -14.82 15.18
N GLY A 201 20.47 -15.08 16.47
CA GLY A 201 20.98 -14.08 17.42
C GLY A 201 19.97 -13.07 17.93
N LYS A 202 18.98 -13.53 18.73
CA LYS A 202 18.31 -12.82 19.84
C LYS A 202 17.26 -13.79 20.42
N SER A 203 17.24 -13.93 21.73
CA SER A 203 16.51 -15.00 22.43
C SER A 203 14.99 -14.82 22.38
N GLY A 204 14.31 -15.70 21.64
CA GLY A 204 12.88 -15.98 21.80
C GLY A 204 11.92 -15.02 21.10
N ILE A 205 10.62 -15.30 21.28
CA ILE A 205 9.53 -14.47 20.76
C ILE A 205 9.30 -13.29 21.71
N ARG A 206 9.52 -12.08 21.21
CA ARG A 206 9.18 -10.83 21.91
C ARG A 206 7.87 -10.29 21.34
N VAL A 207 6.88 -10.09 22.22
CA VAL A 207 5.63 -9.43 21.86
C VAL A 207 5.63 -8.03 22.48
N THR A 208 5.38 -7.00 21.67
CA THR A 208 5.23 -5.60 22.10
C THR A 208 3.83 -5.13 21.76
N LEU A 209 3.05 -4.79 22.78
CA LEU A 209 1.67 -4.32 22.64
C LEU A 209 1.65 -2.80 22.72
N MET A 210 1.23 -2.16 21.63
CA MET A 210 0.95 -0.73 21.48
C MET A 210 -0.54 -0.58 21.16
N GLY A 211 -1.38 -1.20 22.01
CA GLY A 211 -2.79 -1.45 21.78
C GLY A 211 -3.28 -2.61 22.66
N ARG A 212 -4.24 -3.41 22.16
CA ARG A 212 -4.79 -4.56 22.88
C ARG A 212 -5.04 -5.77 21.97
N LEU A 213 -4.83 -6.96 22.52
CA LEU A 213 -5.29 -8.22 21.93
C LEU A 213 -6.75 -8.47 22.35
N ILE A 214 -7.65 -8.65 21.39
CA ILE A 214 -9.04 -9.00 21.64
C ILE A 214 -9.12 -10.51 21.86
N ASN A 215 -9.68 -10.94 22.99
CA ASN A 215 -9.91 -12.34 23.34
C ASN A 215 -8.66 -13.25 23.26
N ALA A 216 -7.47 -12.67 23.40
CA ALA A 216 -6.20 -13.38 23.32
C ALA A 216 -5.14 -12.71 24.20
N THR A 217 -4.12 -13.47 24.58
CA THR A 217 -2.99 -12.99 25.38
C THR A 217 -1.67 -13.02 24.57
N SER A 218 -0.63 -12.36 25.07
CA SER A 218 0.71 -12.44 24.49
C SER A 218 1.27 -13.87 24.50
N GLU A 219 0.81 -14.70 25.44
CA GLU A 219 1.17 -16.12 25.51
C GLU A 219 0.48 -16.92 24.40
N ASP A 220 -0.76 -16.60 24.05
CA ASP A 220 -1.46 -17.23 22.91
C ASP A 220 -0.77 -16.88 21.59
N VAL A 221 -0.31 -15.63 21.44
CA VAL A 221 0.53 -15.21 20.31
C VAL A 221 1.84 -16.00 20.25
N ARG A 222 2.49 -16.21 21.39
CA ARG A 222 3.72 -17.02 21.46
C ARG A 222 3.46 -18.47 21.04
N LYS A 223 2.44 -19.11 21.60
CA LYS A 223 2.02 -20.47 21.24
C LYS A 223 1.66 -20.60 19.77
N LEU A 224 0.97 -19.61 19.22
CA LEU A 224 0.65 -19.56 17.79
C LEU A 224 1.92 -19.56 16.95
N LEU A 225 2.89 -18.69 17.23
CA LEU A 225 4.15 -18.61 16.51
C LEU A 225 4.99 -19.88 16.64
N GLU A 226 5.06 -20.46 17.84
CA GLU A 226 5.72 -21.74 18.10
C GLU A 226 5.05 -22.89 17.33
N SER A 227 3.72 -22.88 17.22
CA SER A 227 2.98 -23.85 16.40
C SER A 227 3.35 -23.76 14.92
N TYR A 228 3.80 -22.58 14.47
CA TYR A 228 4.35 -22.32 13.15
C TYR A 228 5.87 -22.48 13.08
N LYS A 229 6.51 -23.03 14.12
CA LYS A 229 7.97 -23.23 14.21
C LYS A 229 8.77 -21.92 14.13
N ILE A 230 8.14 -20.78 14.47
CA ILE A 230 8.78 -19.47 14.55
C ILE A 230 9.20 -19.25 16.00
N TYR A 231 10.48 -19.46 16.32
CA TYR A 231 10.99 -19.35 17.69
C TYR A 231 11.69 -18.01 17.98
N ASN A 232 12.04 -17.24 16.95
CA ASN A 232 12.76 -15.97 17.08
C ASN A 232 12.08 -14.89 16.25
N ALA A 233 11.26 -14.06 16.89
CA ALA A 233 10.54 -12.98 16.24
C ALA A 233 10.25 -11.82 17.20
N HIS A 234 10.19 -10.60 16.67
CA HIS A 234 9.60 -9.45 17.34
C HIS A 234 8.25 -9.15 16.70
N VAL A 235 7.20 -9.37 17.49
CA VAL A 235 5.82 -9.06 17.12
C VAL A 235 5.44 -7.72 17.73
N LYS A 236 5.15 -6.74 16.89
CA LYS A 236 4.65 -5.42 17.33
C LYS A 236 3.17 -5.32 16.95
N ILE A 237 2.32 -5.22 17.95
CA ILE A 237 0.87 -5.12 17.79
C ILE A 237 0.50 -3.68 18.06
N TYR A 238 -0.15 -3.02 17.11
CA TYR A 238 -0.67 -1.67 17.25
C TYR A 238 -2.19 -1.70 17.18
N GLY A 239 -2.89 -0.96 18.04
CA GLY A 239 -4.36 -0.91 18.02
C GLY A 239 -5.03 -2.20 18.50
N GLU A 240 -6.23 -2.49 18.01
CA GLU A 240 -7.00 -3.67 18.40
C GLU A 240 -6.81 -4.81 17.40
N VAL A 241 -6.29 -5.93 17.88
CA VAL A 241 -5.88 -7.07 17.06
C VAL A 241 -6.39 -8.36 17.68
N THR A 242 -6.88 -9.29 16.87
CA THR A 242 -7.29 -10.65 17.27
C THR A 242 -6.15 -11.65 17.08
N ILE A 243 -6.28 -12.87 17.59
CA ILE A 243 -5.30 -13.93 17.32
C ILE A 243 -5.24 -14.29 15.83
N ASP A 244 -6.36 -14.17 15.12
CA ASP A 244 -6.47 -14.44 13.68
C ASP A 244 -5.67 -13.41 12.87
N ASP A 245 -5.69 -12.14 13.26
CA ASP A 245 -4.88 -11.08 12.62
C ASP A 245 -3.37 -11.36 12.77
N VAL A 246 -2.96 -11.95 13.89
CA VAL A 246 -1.57 -12.36 14.13
C VAL A 246 -1.22 -13.58 13.28
N GLU A 247 -2.13 -14.55 13.16
CA GLU A 247 -1.96 -15.69 12.28
C GLU A 247 -1.84 -15.25 10.82
N GLN A 248 -2.67 -14.31 10.38
CA GLN A 248 -2.64 -13.77 9.03
C GLN A 248 -1.30 -13.07 8.74
N ALA A 249 -0.74 -12.33 9.71
CA ALA A 249 0.56 -11.68 9.59
C ALA A 249 1.77 -12.65 9.53
N ILE A 250 1.60 -13.92 9.90
CA ILE A 250 2.62 -14.96 9.72
C ILE A 250 2.70 -15.38 8.24
N PHE A 251 1.55 -15.43 7.58
CA PHE A 251 1.41 -15.97 6.23
C PHE A 251 1.52 -14.89 5.16
N GLU A 252 0.92 -13.73 5.39
CA GLU A 252 0.74 -12.72 4.38
C GLU A 252 1.52 -11.45 4.74
N ASN A 253 2.20 -10.88 3.76
CA ASN A 253 2.65 -9.51 3.85
C ASN A 253 1.42 -8.61 3.69
N ILE A 254 0.55 -8.53 4.70
CA ILE A 254 -0.69 -7.75 4.57
C ILE A 254 -0.33 -6.28 4.66
N THR A 255 -0.77 -5.51 3.68
CA THR A 255 -0.65 -4.05 3.74
C THR A 255 -2.02 -3.43 3.59
N TYR A 256 -2.32 -2.49 4.48
CA TYR A 256 -3.39 -1.55 4.23
C TYR A 256 -2.92 -0.55 3.17
N LYS A 257 -3.81 -0.20 2.23
CA LYS A 257 -3.62 0.92 1.32
C LYS A 257 -4.79 1.88 1.39
N PRO A 258 -4.55 3.18 1.63
CA PRO A 258 -5.57 4.19 1.42
C PRO A 258 -6.08 4.10 -0.02
N SER A 259 -7.37 3.82 -0.18
CA SER A 259 -8.01 3.73 -1.48
C SER A 259 -9.04 4.85 -1.67
N ILE A 260 -9.21 5.31 -2.90
CA ILE A 260 -10.27 6.22 -3.34
C ILE A 260 -11.02 5.53 -4.48
N LEU A 261 -12.35 5.54 -4.45
CA LEU A 261 -13.16 5.05 -5.57
C LEU A 261 -13.49 6.22 -6.51
N PHE A 262 -13.32 5.99 -7.80
CA PHE A 262 -13.78 6.89 -8.85
C PHE A 262 -14.74 6.16 -9.78
N ILE A 263 -16.03 6.49 -9.69
CA ILE A 263 -17.07 5.98 -10.58
C ILE A 263 -17.05 6.84 -11.85
N ASN A 264 -16.46 6.28 -12.90
CA ASN A 264 -16.23 6.91 -14.19
C ASN A 264 -17.43 6.72 -15.14
N LYS A 265 -17.45 7.48 -16.25
CA LYS A 265 -18.49 7.47 -17.28
C LYS A 265 -19.87 7.96 -16.83
N ALA A 266 -19.89 8.86 -15.84
CA ALA A 266 -21.10 9.53 -15.39
C ALA A 266 -21.82 10.35 -16.49
N ASP A 267 -21.14 10.65 -17.61
CA ASP A 267 -21.73 11.27 -18.79
C ASP A 267 -22.65 10.32 -19.58
N ALA A 268 -22.42 9.01 -19.49
CA ALA A 268 -23.22 7.99 -20.17
C ALA A 268 -24.30 7.41 -19.24
N HIS A 269 -23.96 7.22 -17.96
CA HIS A 269 -24.91 6.79 -16.94
C HIS A 269 -24.50 7.41 -15.61
N ASN A 270 -25.36 8.23 -15.03
CA ASN A 270 -25.12 8.78 -13.70
C ASN A 270 -25.64 7.76 -12.66
N PRO A 271 -24.78 7.24 -11.74
CA PRO A 271 -25.21 6.24 -10.77
C PRO A 271 -26.26 6.82 -9.81
N ASP A 272 -27.25 6.01 -9.46
CA ASP A 272 -28.26 6.39 -8.48
C ASP A 272 -27.64 6.66 -7.09
N ASP A 273 -28.18 7.63 -6.36
CA ASP A 273 -27.74 7.97 -5.01
C ASP A 273 -27.81 6.77 -4.04
N SER A 274 -28.77 5.86 -4.25
CA SER A 274 -28.90 4.63 -3.47
C SER A 274 -27.68 3.72 -3.65
N VAL A 275 -27.20 3.57 -4.89
CA VAL A 275 -26.03 2.75 -5.23
C VAL A 275 -24.78 3.36 -4.61
N VAL A 276 -24.61 4.69 -4.69
CA VAL A 276 -23.46 5.38 -4.09
C VAL A 276 -23.48 5.25 -2.56
N LYS A 277 -24.66 5.38 -1.93
CA LYS A 277 -24.83 5.17 -0.48
C LYS A 277 -24.52 3.73 -0.06
N GLU A 278 -25.00 2.76 -0.81
CA GLU A 278 -24.73 1.34 -0.56
C GLU A 278 -23.25 1.05 -0.69
N LEU A 279 -22.58 1.56 -1.72
CA LEU A 279 -21.14 1.44 -1.88
C LEU A 279 -20.39 2.06 -0.70
N GLY A 280 -20.82 3.24 -0.22
CA GLY A 280 -20.28 3.88 0.98
C GLY A 280 -20.47 3.08 2.28
N SER A 281 -21.48 2.20 2.35
CA SER A 281 -21.64 1.26 3.48
C SER A 281 -20.63 0.10 3.44
N ARG A 282 -20.14 -0.25 2.25
CA ARG A 282 -19.19 -1.35 2.01
C ARG A 282 -17.73 -0.88 1.93
N PHE A 283 -17.50 0.43 1.85
CA PHE A 283 -16.19 1.04 1.64
C PHE A 283 -15.98 2.28 2.52
N ASN A 284 -14.98 2.21 3.40
CA ASN A 284 -14.65 3.28 4.35
C ASN A 284 -13.62 4.28 3.79
N GLY A 285 -13.85 4.77 2.57
CA GLY A 285 -12.98 5.77 1.94
C GLY A 285 -13.75 6.72 1.02
N PRO A 286 -13.06 7.67 0.37
CA PRO A 286 -13.69 8.65 -0.49
C PRO A 286 -14.26 8.01 -1.77
N ILE A 287 -15.48 8.40 -2.14
CA ILE A 287 -16.14 8.00 -3.38
C ILE A 287 -16.40 9.24 -4.20
N LEU A 288 -15.84 9.25 -5.41
CA LEU A 288 -16.00 10.33 -6.38
C LEU A 288 -16.76 9.80 -7.59
N VAL A 289 -17.61 10.63 -8.17
CA VAL A 289 -18.37 10.34 -9.40
C VAL A 289 -17.96 11.35 -10.46
N GLY A 290 -17.68 10.88 -11.67
CA GLY A 290 -17.22 11.76 -12.73
C GLY A 290 -17.10 11.10 -14.10
N SER A 291 -16.48 11.82 -15.02
CA SER A 291 -16.29 11.37 -16.39
C SER A 291 -14.93 11.84 -16.91
N ALA A 292 -14.06 10.88 -17.18
CA ALA A 292 -12.77 11.12 -17.83
C ALA A 292 -12.94 11.70 -19.25
N LYS A 293 -14.08 11.43 -19.91
CA LYS A 293 -14.38 11.94 -21.26
C LYS A 293 -14.70 13.43 -21.24
N THR A 294 -15.59 13.86 -20.34
CA THR A 294 -16.04 15.26 -20.26
C THR A 294 -15.18 16.12 -19.35
N GLY A 295 -14.47 15.53 -18.40
CA GLY A 295 -13.73 16.22 -17.34
C GLY A 295 -14.53 16.41 -16.05
N LEU A 296 -15.79 15.98 -16.00
CA LEU A 296 -16.65 16.11 -14.82
C LEU A 296 -16.03 15.42 -13.60
N GLY A 297 -15.89 16.14 -12.48
CA GLY A 297 -15.47 15.61 -11.18
C GLY A 297 -13.97 15.30 -11.04
N LEU A 298 -13.17 15.51 -12.10
CA LEU A 298 -11.73 15.25 -12.09
C LEU A 298 -10.95 16.24 -11.22
N ASP A 299 -11.43 17.48 -11.10
CA ASP A 299 -10.87 18.53 -10.26
C ASP A 299 -10.80 18.14 -8.77
N LYS A 300 -11.72 17.30 -8.32
CA LYS A 300 -11.81 16.84 -6.94
C LYS A 300 -10.77 15.77 -6.60
N ILE A 301 -10.23 15.04 -7.59
CA ILE A 301 -9.34 13.90 -7.36
C ILE A 301 -8.05 14.33 -6.66
N GLY A 302 -7.41 15.41 -7.13
CA GLY A 302 -6.17 15.91 -6.51
C GLY A 302 -6.38 16.36 -5.06
N ALA A 303 -7.45 17.11 -4.81
CA ALA A 303 -7.82 17.56 -3.47
C ALA A 303 -8.12 16.38 -2.53
N GLU A 304 -8.83 15.38 -3.03
CA GLU A 304 -9.20 14.22 -2.24
C GLU A 304 -7.98 13.34 -1.90
N ILE A 305 -7.07 13.13 -2.85
CA ILE A 305 -5.80 12.45 -2.60
C ILE A 305 -4.99 13.18 -1.54
N PHE A 306 -4.82 14.50 -1.69
CA PHE A 306 -4.05 15.33 -0.75
C PHE A 306 -4.61 15.24 0.67
N ARG A 307 -5.94 15.39 0.80
CA ARG A 307 -6.66 15.29 2.07
C ARG A 307 -6.58 13.90 2.69
N TYR A 308 -6.85 12.87 1.91
CA TYR A 308 -6.96 11.50 2.41
C TYR A 308 -5.61 10.88 2.79
N LEU A 309 -4.53 11.28 2.11
CA LEU A 309 -3.17 10.93 2.50
C LEU A 309 -2.63 11.77 3.68
N GLU A 310 -3.42 12.72 4.17
CA GLU A 310 -3.07 13.68 5.21
C GLU A 310 -1.75 14.40 4.89
N LEU A 311 -1.61 14.87 3.64
CA LEU A 311 -0.41 15.58 3.23
C LEU A 311 -0.39 17.00 3.80
N VAL A 312 0.80 17.47 4.15
CA VAL A 312 1.07 18.84 4.61
C VAL A 312 2.22 19.42 3.81
N ARG A 313 2.09 20.67 3.39
CA ARG A 313 3.13 21.42 2.69
C ARG A 313 3.89 22.29 3.68
N VAL A 314 5.21 22.23 3.61
CA VAL A 314 6.10 23.08 4.39
C VAL A 314 7.01 23.83 3.44
N TYR A 315 6.98 25.17 3.51
CA TYR A 315 7.82 26.03 2.69
C TYR A 315 9.11 26.35 3.43
N THR A 316 10.23 25.87 2.91
CA THR A 316 11.53 26.18 3.50
C THR A 316 11.99 27.57 3.08
N LYS A 317 12.72 28.24 3.96
CA LYS A 317 13.40 29.50 3.64
C LYS A 317 14.79 29.54 4.27
N ALA A 318 15.72 30.20 3.59
CA ALA A 318 17.02 30.53 4.16
C ALA A 318 16.93 31.82 5.01
N PRO A 319 17.86 32.03 5.96
CA PRO A 319 17.92 33.28 6.71
C PRO A 319 17.96 34.50 5.78
N ASN A 320 17.06 35.45 6.01
CA ASN A 320 16.91 36.68 5.21
C ASN A 320 16.50 36.47 3.73
N ALA A 321 16.03 35.27 3.36
CA ALA A 321 15.51 34.98 2.03
C ALA A 321 13.97 34.82 2.05
N PRO A 322 13.29 35.06 0.91
CA PRO A 322 11.89 34.70 0.79
C PRO A 322 11.71 33.16 0.85
N PRO A 323 10.52 32.67 1.25
CA PRO A 323 10.21 31.25 1.18
C PRO A 323 10.33 30.68 -0.22
N SER A 324 10.76 29.43 -0.32
CA SER A 324 10.77 28.66 -1.56
C SER A 324 9.37 28.58 -2.14
N HIS A 325 9.25 28.69 -3.47
CA HIS A 325 7.99 28.47 -4.19
C HIS A 325 7.59 26.98 -4.24
N LYS A 326 8.55 26.07 -4.02
CA LYS A 326 8.30 24.63 -3.99
C LYS A 326 8.24 24.17 -2.53
N PRO A 327 7.11 23.59 -2.08
CA PRO A 327 7.02 23.05 -0.73
C PRO A 327 7.74 21.72 -0.62
N LEU A 328 8.18 21.41 0.59
CA LEU A 328 8.40 20.04 1.04
C LEU A 328 7.04 19.47 1.45
N VAL A 329 6.68 18.31 0.88
CA VAL A 329 5.41 17.66 1.23
C VAL A 329 5.68 16.50 2.16
N LEU A 330 5.08 16.56 3.34
CA LEU A 330 5.21 15.59 4.41
C LEU A 330 3.81 15.04 4.77
N ARG A 331 3.75 14.11 5.72
CA ARG A 331 2.48 13.64 6.29
C ARG A 331 2.14 14.40 7.57
N LYS A 332 0.86 14.54 7.88
CA LYS A 332 0.37 15.14 9.11
C LYS A 332 1.01 14.48 10.33
N GLY A 333 1.40 15.30 11.30
CA GLY A 333 2.19 14.86 12.46
C GLY A 333 3.70 14.85 12.21
N ALA A 334 4.15 15.21 11.00
CA ALA A 334 5.56 15.48 10.73
C ALA A 334 6.08 16.60 11.64
N THR A 335 7.38 16.55 11.90
CA THR A 335 8.08 17.44 12.81
C THR A 335 9.16 18.24 12.09
N ILE A 336 9.76 19.22 12.77
CA ILE A 336 10.94 19.92 12.27
C ILE A 336 12.10 18.95 11.97
N TYR A 337 12.21 17.85 12.71
CA TYR A 337 13.13 16.77 12.38
C TYR A 337 12.88 16.21 10.96
N ASP A 338 11.62 15.91 10.63
CA ASP A 338 11.23 15.37 9.32
C ASP A 338 11.47 16.40 8.19
N VAL A 339 11.28 17.69 8.48
CA VAL A 339 11.64 18.79 7.56
C VAL A 339 13.16 18.84 7.36
N ALA A 340 13.95 18.77 8.44
CA ALA A 340 15.41 18.85 8.35
C ALA A 340 16.00 17.66 7.58
N ILE A 341 15.60 16.43 7.90
CA ILE A 341 16.12 15.21 7.28
C ILE A 341 15.72 15.10 5.79
N SER A 342 14.56 15.64 5.40
CA SER A 342 14.13 15.66 4.00
C SER A 342 14.92 16.64 3.13
N ILE A 343 15.60 17.62 3.74
CA ILE A 343 16.55 18.50 3.05
C ILE A 343 17.92 17.81 2.97
N HIS A 344 18.53 17.55 4.13
CA HIS A 344 19.81 16.86 4.24
C HIS A 344 20.10 16.47 5.70
N LYS A 345 20.77 15.33 5.91
CA LYS A 345 21.14 14.84 7.26
C LYS A 345 21.90 15.85 8.12
N ASP A 346 22.73 16.70 7.51
CA ASP A 346 23.52 17.71 8.22
C ASP A 346 22.66 18.74 8.96
N PHE A 347 21.43 19.03 8.49
CA PHE A 347 20.52 19.94 9.17
C PHE A 347 20.02 19.40 10.52
N VAL A 348 20.01 18.07 10.67
CA VAL A 348 19.70 17.41 11.95
C VAL A 348 20.93 17.39 12.84
N GLU A 349 22.08 16.97 12.32
CA GLU A 349 23.32 16.82 13.11
C GLU A 349 23.82 18.15 13.69
N LYS A 350 23.68 19.24 12.92
CA LYS A 350 24.12 20.58 13.32
C LYS A 350 22.98 21.45 13.82
N PHE A 351 21.80 20.91 14.08
CA PHE A 351 20.62 21.70 14.45
C PHE A 351 20.86 22.58 15.70
N GLN A 352 20.47 23.86 15.63
CA GLN A 352 20.38 24.74 16.80
C GLN A 352 18.93 24.99 17.20
N TYR A 353 18.15 25.53 16.25
CA TYR A 353 16.73 25.81 16.40
C TYR A 353 16.12 26.00 15.00
N ALA A 354 14.80 25.93 14.89
CA ALA A 354 14.08 26.40 13.72
C ALA A 354 13.21 27.60 14.08
N ARG A 355 12.89 28.43 13.10
CA ARG A 355 11.83 29.43 13.19
C ARG A 355 10.67 29.03 12.30
N VAL A 356 9.45 29.15 12.82
CA VAL A 356 8.24 28.77 12.10
C VAL A 356 7.31 29.97 11.96
N TRP A 357 6.71 30.12 10.78
CA TRP A 357 5.61 31.04 10.52
C TRP A 357 4.44 30.23 9.97
N GLY A 358 3.33 30.21 10.68
CA GLY A 358 2.13 29.51 10.24
C GLY A 358 1.25 29.10 11.42
N SER A 359 0.28 28.23 11.17
CA SER A 359 -0.73 27.86 12.16
C SER A 359 -0.17 26.97 13.27
N SER A 360 0.96 26.29 13.05
CA SER A 360 1.62 25.52 14.12
C SER A 360 2.37 26.40 15.13
N SER A 361 2.64 27.66 14.79
CA SER A 361 3.38 28.60 15.66
C SER A 361 2.42 29.50 16.46
N LYS A 362 2.76 29.79 17.72
CA LYS A 362 2.03 30.73 18.59
C LYS A 362 2.17 32.17 18.13
N TYR A 363 3.31 32.51 17.53
CA TYR A 363 3.58 33.81 16.97
C TYR A 363 4.54 33.70 15.77
N PRO A 364 4.47 34.64 14.80
CA PRO A 364 5.33 34.62 13.62
C PRO A 364 6.82 34.57 13.97
N GLY A 365 7.51 33.52 13.51
CA GLY A 365 8.94 33.32 13.75
C GLY A 365 9.27 32.72 15.11
N GLU A 366 8.32 32.03 15.74
CA GLU A 366 8.54 31.28 16.98
C GLU A 366 9.75 30.34 16.84
N ARG A 367 10.63 30.37 17.85
CA ARG A 367 11.78 29.47 17.91
C ARG A 367 11.33 28.13 18.48
N VAL A 368 11.55 27.07 17.71
CA VAL A 368 11.11 25.72 18.05
C VAL A 368 12.24 24.70 17.93
N GLY A 369 12.07 23.57 18.61
CA GLY A 369 12.98 22.42 18.56
C GLY A 369 12.60 21.43 17.45
N LEU A 370 13.34 20.31 17.39
CA LEU A 370 13.14 19.24 16.39
C LEU A 370 11.78 18.53 16.53
N ASP A 371 11.26 18.41 17.75
CA ASP A 371 9.99 17.71 18.04
C ASP A 371 8.73 18.53 17.71
N HIS A 372 8.89 19.78 17.30
CA HIS A 372 7.76 20.65 16.96
C HIS A 372 7.04 20.12 15.73
N VAL A 373 5.73 19.90 15.85
CA VAL A 373 4.87 19.39 14.78
C VAL A 373 4.53 20.52 13.81
N VAL A 374 4.75 20.30 12.52
CA VAL A 374 4.42 21.25 11.45
C VAL A 374 3.01 21.02 10.91
N GLU A 375 2.40 22.10 10.41
CA GLU A 375 1.08 22.12 9.79
C GLU A 375 1.15 22.52 8.30
N ASP A 376 0.06 22.29 7.56
CA ASP A 376 -0.01 22.66 6.14
C ASP A 376 0.18 24.17 5.96
N LYS A 377 1.06 24.53 5.02
CA LYS A 377 1.48 25.89 4.67
C LYS A 377 2.38 26.59 5.68
N ASP A 378 2.93 25.86 6.66
CA ASP A 378 3.98 26.43 7.51
C ASP A 378 5.21 26.83 6.68
N VAL A 379 5.83 27.93 7.09
CA VAL A 379 7.14 28.36 6.59
C VAL A 379 8.18 28.05 7.65
N VAL A 380 9.27 27.37 7.28
CA VAL A 380 10.32 26.92 8.20
C VAL A 380 11.68 27.45 7.78
N GLU A 381 12.40 28.07 8.73
CA GLU A 381 13.79 28.51 8.61
C GLU A 381 14.65 27.74 9.62
N ILE A 382 15.57 26.90 9.15
CA ILE A 382 16.43 26.08 10.01
C ILE A 382 17.76 26.80 10.27
N HIS A 383 18.17 26.89 11.54
CA HIS A 383 19.47 27.43 11.95
C HIS A 383 20.38 26.29 12.40
N ILE A 384 21.56 26.20 11.78
CA ILE A 384 22.57 25.17 12.08
C ILE A 384 23.80 25.78 12.77
N ARG A 385 24.56 24.97 13.49
CA ARG A 385 25.88 25.32 14.04
C ARG A 385 26.86 25.46 12.87
N GLY A 386 27.64 26.54 12.91
CA GLY A 386 28.69 26.84 11.92
C GLY A 386 29.77 25.78 11.88
#